data_AF-A0AA89C0I7-F1
#
_entry.id   AF-A0AA89C0I7-F1
#
_cell.length_a   1.000
_cell.length_b   1.000
_cell.length_c   1.000
_cell.angle_alpha   90.00
_cell.angle_beta   90.00
_cell.angle_gamma   90.00
#
_symmetry.space_group_name_H-M   'P 1'
#
loop_
_entity.id
_entity.type
_entity.pdbx_description
1 polymer ?
#
loop_
_entity_poly.entity_id
_entity_poly.type
_entity_poly.pdbx_seq_one_letter_code
_entity_poly.pdbx_strand_id
1 'polypeptide(L)'
;MTLNLQYGRVSRYTLPGVRRAGIRIVRNSNRSYARRKSCSYMADFKVKFKRFSDRGKFGKLLRIELEIAKERAGYLINIGDSATNNGWVGFNSISPRGDASTQTNDAEIMGYNNNILVYYSDYCMYQKEVLKNSLANANRAILWVGNEYARIQTKTSAGRVLYDQEYSKHCLFALNMQRDQCSRCRNLDVYVALNNMISGTYRAGYGICKAHFSWERCY
;
A
#
# COMPACT_ATOMS: atom_id res chain seq x y z
N MET A 1 4.13 -10.88 -9.21
CA MET A 1 3.96 -11.75 -8.01
C MET A 1 2.49 -11.79 -7.63
N THR A 2 1.99 -12.93 -7.14
CA THR A 2 0.60 -13.07 -6.66
C THR A 2 0.57 -13.67 -5.26
N LEU A 3 -0.12 -12.99 -4.34
CA LEU A 3 -0.42 -13.44 -2.99
C LEU A 3 -1.89 -13.83 -2.90
N ASN A 4 -2.18 -14.98 -2.30
CA ASN A 4 -3.54 -15.44 -2.01
C ASN A 4 -3.71 -15.49 -0.49
N LEU A 5 -4.34 -14.46 0.06
CA LEU A 5 -4.58 -14.25 1.48
C LEU A 5 -5.87 -14.93 1.97
N GLN A 6 -6.67 -15.50 1.07
CA GLN A 6 -7.73 -16.40 1.47
C GLN A 6 -7.17 -17.72 2.02
N TYR A 7 -6.08 -18.21 1.43
CA TYR A 7 -5.46 -19.49 1.79
C TYR A 7 -4.08 -19.37 2.44
N GLY A 8 -3.58 -18.15 2.66
CA GLY A 8 -2.25 -17.91 3.23
C GLY A 8 -1.11 -18.40 2.34
N ARG A 9 -1.24 -18.28 1.02
CA ARG A 9 -0.29 -18.85 0.04
C ARG A 9 0.27 -17.79 -0.90
N VAL A 10 1.52 -18.00 -1.32
CA VAL A 10 2.11 -17.31 -2.48
C VAL A 10 1.99 -18.22 -3.69
N SER A 11 1.24 -17.80 -4.72
CA SER A 11 0.96 -18.66 -5.88
C SER A 11 1.86 -18.38 -7.09
N ARG A 12 2.41 -17.17 -7.22
CA ARG A 12 3.36 -16.82 -8.28
C ARG A 12 4.45 -15.90 -7.74
N TYR A 13 5.70 -16.36 -7.80
CA TYR A 13 6.84 -15.71 -7.14
C TYR A 13 7.70 -14.80 -8.05
N THR A 14 7.22 -14.45 -9.24
CA THR A 14 7.96 -13.56 -10.15
C THR A 14 7.58 -12.10 -9.91
N LEU A 15 8.33 -11.42 -9.02
CA LEU A 15 8.44 -9.96 -9.01
C LEU A 15 9.90 -9.59 -8.72
N PRO A 16 10.66 -9.09 -9.73
CA PRO A 16 12.02 -8.62 -9.52
C PRO A 16 12.05 -7.55 -8.42
N GLY A 17 13.01 -7.67 -7.49
CA GLY A 17 13.15 -6.75 -6.34
C GLY A 17 12.49 -7.24 -5.05
N VAL A 18 11.77 -8.37 -5.07
CA VAL A 18 11.24 -9.04 -3.87
C VAL A 18 11.99 -10.35 -3.64
N ARG A 19 12.31 -10.67 -2.37
CA ARG A 19 12.89 -11.96 -1.94
C ARG A 19 11.84 -12.78 -1.17
N ARG A 20 11.80 -14.11 -1.38
CA ARG A 20 10.72 -14.98 -0.86
C ARG A 20 10.75 -15.01 0.65
N ALA A 21 11.96 -15.08 1.20
CA ALA A 21 12.24 -14.96 2.62
C ALA A 21 11.86 -13.59 3.21
N GLY A 22 11.67 -12.57 2.38
CA GLY A 22 11.23 -11.23 2.79
C GLY A 22 9.71 -11.05 2.76
N ILE A 23 8.93 -12.10 2.47
CA ILE A 23 7.46 -12.08 2.55
C ILE A 23 7.04 -12.79 3.82
N ARG A 24 6.45 -12.04 4.74
CA ARG A 24 5.81 -12.61 5.91
C ARG A 24 4.32 -12.79 5.61
N ILE A 25 3.78 -13.99 5.83
CA ILE A 25 2.34 -14.26 5.78
C ILE A 25 1.95 -14.92 7.09
N VAL A 26 1.01 -14.33 7.81
CA VAL A 26 0.54 -14.84 9.11
C VAL A 26 -0.97 -14.80 9.16
N ARG A 27 -1.57 -15.77 9.84
CA ARG A 27 -3.02 -15.73 10.10
C ARG A 27 -3.30 -14.66 11.15
N ASN A 28 -4.33 -13.84 10.94
CA ASN A 28 -4.77 -12.89 11.96
C ASN A 28 -5.23 -13.66 13.21
N SER A 29 -4.58 -13.43 14.34
CA SER A 29 -4.85 -14.12 15.62
C SER A 29 -5.94 -13.44 16.45
N ASN A 30 -6.38 -12.25 16.06
CA ASN A 30 -7.47 -11.56 16.74
C ASN A 30 -8.78 -12.35 16.54
N ARG A 31 -9.33 -12.90 17.64
CA ARG A 31 -10.53 -13.76 17.62
C ARG A 31 -11.72 -13.13 16.89
N SER A 32 -11.87 -11.80 16.95
CA SER A 32 -12.95 -11.06 16.27
C SER A 32 -12.86 -11.13 14.74
N TYR A 33 -11.63 -11.24 14.21
CA TYR A 33 -11.35 -11.37 12.77
C TYR A 33 -11.15 -12.82 12.34
N ALA A 34 -10.49 -13.63 13.17
CA ALA A 34 -10.11 -15.01 12.89
C ALA A 34 -11.30 -15.99 12.81
N ARG A 35 -12.35 -15.74 13.61
CA ARG A 35 -13.54 -16.61 13.69
C ARG A 35 -14.56 -16.37 12.59
N ARG A 36 -14.50 -15.23 11.88
CA ARG A 36 -15.64 -14.80 11.07
C ARG A 36 -15.49 -14.95 9.57
N LYS A 37 -14.31 -14.88 8.92
CA LYS A 37 -14.28 -14.56 7.48
C LYS A 37 -13.13 -15.17 6.66
N SER A 38 -13.45 -15.44 5.39
CA SER A 38 -12.47 -15.61 4.32
C SER A 38 -11.55 -14.37 4.26
N CYS A 39 -10.31 -14.55 3.80
CA CYS A 39 -9.37 -13.43 3.56
C CYS A 39 -8.87 -12.71 4.83
N SER A 40 -8.55 -13.50 5.85
CA SER A 40 -8.03 -13.04 7.16
C SER A 40 -6.51 -13.23 7.34
N TYR A 41 -5.79 -13.72 6.32
CA TYR A 41 -4.33 -13.72 6.39
C TYR A 41 -3.79 -12.31 6.16
N MET A 42 -2.77 -11.97 6.94
CA MET A 42 -2.00 -10.75 6.83
C MET A 42 -0.73 -11.04 6.07
N ALA A 43 -0.25 -10.07 5.30
CA ALA A 43 1.07 -10.15 4.69
C ALA A 43 1.78 -8.82 4.71
N ASP A 44 3.09 -8.84 4.84
CA ASP A 44 3.94 -7.67 4.69
C ASP A 44 5.25 -8.05 4.04
N PHE A 45 5.76 -7.13 3.22
CA PHE A 45 7.02 -7.30 2.50
C PHE A 45 7.52 -5.96 1.96
N LYS A 46 8.77 -5.99 1.52
CA LYS A 46 9.45 -4.86 0.89
C LYS A 46 9.74 -5.15 -0.58
N VAL A 47 9.52 -4.15 -1.43
CA VAL A 47 9.85 -4.16 -2.85
C VAL A 47 10.94 -3.14 -3.12
N LYS A 48 12.08 -3.60 -3.66
CA LYS A 48 13.10 -2.66 -4.16
C LYS A 48 12.61 -2.02 -5.46
N PHE A 49 12.40 -0.71 -5.42
CA PHE A 49 12.08 0.12 -6.57
C PHE A 49 13.27 0.13 -7.54
N LYS A 50 13.02 -0.29 -8.79
CA LYS A 50 14.09 -0.40 -9.78
C LYS A 50 14.33 0.97 -10.42
N ARG A 51 15.50 1.54 -10.16
CA ARG A 51 15.97 2.81 -10.70
C ARG A 51 15.99 2.82 -12.24
N PHE A 52 15.82 4.01 -12.81
CA PHE A 52 16.16 4.33 -14.20
C PHE A 52 17.58 3.83 -14.51
N SER A 53 17.76 3.05 -15.59
CA SER A 53 19.08 2.96 -16.22
C SER A 53 19.17 4.09 -17.24
N ASP A 54 20.33 4.76 -17.31
CA ASP A 54 20.68 6.03 -17.98
C ASP A 54 20.41 6.16 -19.49
N ARG A 55 19.30 5.64 -20.01
CA ARG A 55 18.94 5.67 -21.45
C ARG A 55 17.48 6.10 -21.70
N GLY A 56 17.01 7.04 -20.89
CA GLY A 56 16.04 8.06 -21.35
C GLY A 56 14.62 7.65 -21.73
N LYS A 57 14.07 6.50 -21.31
CA LYS A 57 12.64 6.18 -21.59
C LYS A 57 11.92 5.47 -20.43
N PHE A 58 10.97 6.21 -19.84
CA PHE A 58 9.82 5.85 -19.00
C PHE A 58 10.03 5.18 -17.63
N GLY A 59 9.42 5.78 -16.61
CA GLY A 59 9.39 5.26 -15.24
C GLY A 59 8.64 3.93 -15.13
N LYS A 60 9.08 3.07 -14.20
CA LYS A 60 8.33 1.87 -13.84
C LYS A 60 7.40 2.17 -12.69
N LEU A 61 6.09 1.97 -12.89
CA LEU A 61 5.11 2.04 -11.81
C LEU A 61 4.99 0.66 -11.16
N LEU A 62 4.97 0.60 -9.84
CA LEU A 62 4.52 -0.59 -9.14
C LEU A 62 2.99 -0.59 -9.20
N ARG A 63 2.41 -1.51 -9.96
CA ARG A 63 0.98 -1.77 -9.95
C ARG A 63 0.64 -2.84 -8.93
N ILE A 64 -0.35 -2.53 -8.10
CA ILE A 64 -0.88 -3.36 -7.03
C ILE A 64 -2.38 -3.53 -7.28
N GLU A 65 -2.79 -4.71 -7.74
CA GLU A 65 -4.20 -5.05 -7.92
C GLU A 65 -4.66 -5.95 -6.77
N LEU A 66 -5.74 -5.54 -6.12
CA LEU A 66 -6.32 -6.21 -4.97
C LEU A 66 -7.69 -6.77 -5.33
N GLU A 67 -7.95 -8.02 -4.96
CA GLU A 67 -9.31 -8.56 -4.89
C GLU A 67 -9.81 -8.42 -3.45
N ILE A 68 -10.97 -7.77 -3.31
CA ILE A 68 -11.53 -7.32 -2.02
C ILE A 68 -12.85 -8.04 -1.77
N ALA A 69 -12.97 -8.65 -0.60
CA ALA A 69 -14.20 -9.27 -0.13
C ALA A 69 -15.30 -8.21 0.10
N LYS A 70 -16.55 -8.63 -0.10
CA LYS A 70 -17.74 -7.84 0.26
C LYS A 70 -17.73 -7.48 1.74
N GLU A 71 -17.33 -8.43 2.57
CA GLU A 71 -17.12 -8.24 3.98
C GLU A 71 -15.67 -7.89 4.28
N ARG A 72 -15.45 -6.73 4.91
CA ARG A 72 -14.13 -6.23 5.26
C ARG A 72 -14.21 -5.29 6.45
N ALA A 73 -13.14 -5.17 7.22
CA ALA A 73 -13.02 -4.16 8.28
C ALA A 73 -11.56 -3.97 8.70
N GLY A 74 -11.30 -2.86 9.39
CA GLY A 74 -9.98 -2.50 9.90
C GLY A 74 -9.04 -2.07 8.78
N TYR A 75 -7.76 -2.38 8.96
CA TYR A 75 -6.67 -2.01 8.05
C TYR A 75 -6.55 -3.03 6.92
N LEU A 76 -6.78 -2.60 5.68
CA LEU A 76 -6.86 -3.47 4.50
C LEU A 76 -5.57 -3.45 3.69
N ILE A 77 -5.03 -2.28 3.44
CA ILE A 77 -3.77 -2.10 2.73
C ILE A 77 -3.02 -0.93 3.35
N ASN A 78 -1.70 -1.05 3.39
CA ASN A 78 -0.81 0.01 3.77
C ASN A 78 0.41 -0.02 2.84
N ILE A 79 0.63 1.08 2.12
CA ILE A 79 1.77 1.24 1.22
C ILE A 79 2.51 2.49 1.65
N GLY A 80 3.82 2.39 1.77
CA GLY A 80 4.67 3.50 2.16
C GLY A 80 6.08 3.33 1.61
N ASP A 81 6.87 4.40 1.68
CA ASP A 81 8.31 4.37 1.42
C ASP A 81 9.16 4.33 2.70
N SER A 82 8.52 4.21 3.85
CA SER A 82 9.13 4.08 5.17
C SER A 82 8.73 2.79 5.89
N ALA A 83 9.67 2.23 6.66
CA ALA A 83 9.41 1.02 7.45
C ALA A 83 8.54 1.32 8.70
N THR A 84 8.41 2.60 9.07
CA THR A 84 7.66 3.04 10.24
C THR A 84 6.24 3.51 9.95
N ASN A 85 5.81 3.43 8.68
CA ASN A 85 4.41 3.67 8.31
C ASN A 85 3.46 2.83 9.18
N ASN A 86 2.56 3.52 9.87
CA ASN A 86 1.77 2.95 10.98
C ASN A 86 0.32 3.45 10.98
N GLY A 87 -0.05 4.32 10.05
CA GLY A 87 -1.36 4.96 9.92
C GLY A 87 -1.79 5.67 11.19
N TRP A 88 -0.84 6.17 12.01
CA TRP A 88 -1.05 6.61 13.40
C TRP A 88 -2.29 7.48 13.54
N VAL A 89 -2.49 8.42 12.62
CA VAL A 89 -3.74 9.19 12.54
C VAL A 89 -4.84 8.46 11.77
N GLY A 90 -5.62 7.67 12.51
CA GLY A 90 -6.88 7.11 12.01
C GLY A 90 -7.85 8.18 11.45
N PHE A 91 -8.92 7.71 10.82
CA PHE A 91 -9.88 8.49 10.01
C PHE A 91 -10.37 9.82 10.63
N ASN A 92 -10.47 9.93 11.96
CA ASN A 92 -11.01 11.10 12.67
C ASN A 92 -9.95 12.01 13.32
N SER A 93 -8.65 11.76 13.16
CA SER A 93 -7.63 12.57 13.83
C SER A 93 -7.35 13.88 13.09
N ILE A 94 -7.13 14.97 13.83
CA ILE A 94 -6.74 16.29 13.30
C ILE A 94 -5.26 16.30 12.91
N SER A 95 -4.45 15.42 13.53
CA SER A 95 -3.07 15.24 13.11
C SER A 95 -3.02 14.48 11.77
N PRO A 96 -2.06 14.77 10.87
CA PRO A 96 -2.03 14.15 9.55
C PRO A 96 -0.85 13.16 9.37
N ARG A 97 -0.17 12.80 10.46
CA ARG A 97 0.98 11.87 10.51
C ARG A 97 0.62 10.39 10.36
N GLY A 98 0.87 9.82 9.18
CA GLY A 98 0.75 8.38 8.91
C GLY A 98 1.89 7.53 9.49
N ASP A 99 3.00 8.15 9.92
CA ASP A 99 4.20 7.45 10.37
C ASP A 99 4.66 7.93 11.78
N ALA A 100 5.65 7.25 12.36
CA ALA A 100 6.34 7.60 13.60
C ALA A 100 7.37 8.75 13.47
N SER A 101 7.41 9.48 12.34
CA SER A 101 8.32 10.59 12.02
C SER A 101 9.79 10.21 12.09
N THR A 102 10.14 9.00 11.63
CA THR A 102 11.57 8.57 11.60
C THR A 102 12.28 8.93 10.30
N GLN A 103 11.51 9.35 9.30
CA GLN A 103 11.96 9.75 7.98
C GLN A 103 11.10 10.94 7.49
N THR A 104 11.59 11.67 6.49
CA THR A 104 11.10 13.01 6.07
C THR A 104 10.26 12.97 4.80
N ASN A 105 10.31 11.87 4.07
CA ASN A 105 9.64 11.71 2.79
C ASN A 105 8.52 10.66 2.87
N ASP A 106 7.88 10.52 4.03
CA ASP A 106 7.08 9.34 4.38
C ASP A 106 5.65 9.42 3.85
N ALA A 107 5.49 9.27 2.54
CA ALA A 107 4.18 9.20 1.92
C ALA A 107 3.53 7.85 2.21
N GLU A 108 2.21 7.85 2.46
CA GLU A 108 1.47 6.65 2.80
C GLU A 108 0.12 6.58 2.09
N ILE A 109 -0.21 5.41 1.55
CA ILE A 109 -1.58 5.10 1.13
C ILE A 109 -2.12 3.99 2.02
N MET A 110 -3.26 4.25 2.65
CA MET A 110 -3.89 3.34 3.59
C MET A 110 -5.35 3.07 3.21
N GLY A 111 -5.73 1.79 3.13
CA GLY A 111 -7.12 1.36 3.11
C GLY A 111 -7.61 1.08 4.52
N TYR A 112 -8.64 1.80 4.98
CA TYR A 112 -9.26 1.59 6.29
C TYR A 112 -10.78 1.52 6.17
N ASN A 113 -11.35 0.37 6.56
CA ASN A 113 -12.76 0.04 6.34
C ASN A 113 -13.18 0.22 4.87
N ASN A 114 -14.04 1.21 4.59
CA ASN A 114 -14.53 1.50 3.24
C ASN A 114 -13.82 2.69 2.59
N ASN A 115 -12.76 3.21 3.19
CA ASN A 115 -12.08 4.42 2.75
C ASN A 115 -10.65 4.12 2.33
N ILE A 116 -10.14 4.95 1.43
CA ILE A 116 -8.72 5.05 1.13
C ILE A 116 -8.27 6.42 1.59
N LEU A 117 -7.15 6.46 2.29
CA LEU A 117 -6.50 7.65 2.80
C LEU A 117 -5.13 7.76 2.13
N VAL A 118 -4.81 8.97 1.70
CA VAL A 118 -3.50 9.32 1.15
C VAL A 118 -2.89 10.34 2.09
N TYR A 119 -1.82 9.95 2.76
CA TYR A 119 -0.99 10.84 3.57
C TYR A 119 0.18 11.27 2.71
N TYR A 120 0.32 12.58 2.56
CA TYR A 120 1.46 13.17 1.88
C TYR A 120 2.67 13.14 2.82
N SER A 121 3.87 13.20 2.25
CA SER A 121 5.11 13.17 3.00
C SER A 121 5.23 14.33 4.00
N ASP A 122 6.03 14.10 5.04
CA ASP A 122 6.36 15.09 6.08
C ASP A 122 6.91 16.41 5.48
N TYR A 123 7.59 16.34 4.33
CA TYR A 123 8.08 17.49 3.57
C TYR A 123 6.98 18.50 3.22
N CYS A 124 5.74 18.05 3.00
CA CYS A 124 4.62 18.89 2.59
C CYS A 124 3.63 19.22 3.71
N MET A 125 4.15 19.37 4.93
CA MET A 125 3.38 19.84 6.09
C MET A 125 2.18 18.94 6.42
N TYR A 126 2.35 17.62 6.28
CA TYR A 126 1.35 16.65 6.72
C TYR A 126 -0.02 16.91 6.07
N GLN A 127 -0.09 16.91 4.74
CA GLN A 127 -1.40 16.91 4.09
C GLN A 127 -2.01 15.51 4.13
N LYS A 128 -3.33 15.42 4.12
CA LYS A 128 -4.02 14.14 3.87
C LYS A 128 -5.24 14.32 3.00
N GLU A 129 -5.54 13.30 2.23
CA GLU A 129 -6.74 13.19 1.43
C GLU A 129 -7.51 11.93 1.81
N VAL A 130 -8.83 12.05 1.86
CA VAL A 130 -9.71 10.94 2.24
C VAL A 130 -10.70 10.69 1.12
N LEU A 131 -10.48 9.58 0.41
CA LEU A 131 -11.42 9.05 -0.57
C LEU A 131 -12.52 8.30 0.17
N LYS A 132 -13.50 9.05 0.70
CA LYS A 132 -14.62 8.52 1.49
C LYS A 132 -15.44 7.51 0.68
N ASN A 133 -15.72 6.36 1.28
CA ASN A 133 -16.49 5.26 0.70
C ASN A 133 -15.94 4.70 -0.63
N SER A 134 -14.68 4.98 -0.96
CA SER A 134 -14.03 4.51 -2.20
C SER A 134 -14.01 3.00 -2.37
N LEU A 135 -14.09 2.25 -1.26
CA LEU A 135 -14.14 0.80 -1.26
C LEU A 135 -15.54 0.23 -1.01
N ALA A 136 -16.56 1.03 -0.68
CA ALA A 136 -17.86 0.56 -0.19
C ALA A 136 -18.53 -0.46 -1.13
N ASN A 137 -18.47 -0.23 -2.43
CA ASN A 137 -19.03 -1.12 -3.46
C ASN A 137 -17.95 -1.77 -4.35
N ALA A 138 -16.68 -1.65 -3.96
CA ALA A 138 -15.57 -2.17 -4.72
C ALA A 138 -15.34 -3.65 -4.42
N ASN A 139 -15.05 -4.42 -5.47
CA ASN A 139 -14.49 -5.76 -5.37
C ASN A 139 -13.03 -5.80 -5.83
N ARG A 140 -12.57 -4.74 -6.48
CA ARG A 140 -11.17 -4.57 -6.85
C ARG A 140 -10.70 -3.16 -6.55
N ALA A 141 -9.45 -3.06 -6.10
CA ALA A 141 -8.72 -1.80 -6.07
C ALA A 141 -7.41 -1.98 -6.82
N ILE A 142 -7.03 -1.00 -7.61
CA ILE A 142 -5.77 -0.96 -8.36
C ILE A 142 -5.05 0.30 -7.93
N LEU A 143 -3.83 0.13 -7.44
CA LEU A 143 -2.97 1.21 -7.01
C LEU A 143 -1.71 1.20 -7.87
N TRP A 144 -1.33 2.36 -8.37
CA TRP A 144 -0.06 2.58 -9.02
C TRP A 144 0.78 3.48 -8.14
N VAL A 145 2.02 3.07 -7.90
CA VAL A 145 2.98 3.80 -7.06
C VAL A 145 4.26 4.03 -7.85
N GLY A 146 4.72 5.27 -7.85
CA GLY A 146 5.96 5.71 -8.48
C GLY A 146 6.56 6.89 -7.71
N ASN A 147 7.72 7.36 -8.19
CA ASN A 147 8.32 8.55 -7.62
C ASN A 147 7.39 9.75 -7.80
N GLU A 148 7.01 10.40 -6.70
CA GLU A 148 6.15 11.59 -6.67
C GLU A 148 4.81 11.37 -7.37
N TYR A 149 4.37 10.11 -7.46
CA TYR A 149 3.20 9.68 -8.22
C TYR A 149 2.42 8.59 -7.49
N ALA A 150 1.10 8.75 -7.50
CA ALA A 150 0.17 7.71 -7.13
C ALA A 150 -1.09 7.77 -8.00
N ARG A 151 -1.67 6.62 -8.31
CA ARG A 151 -3.03 6.55 -8.86
C ARG A 151 -3.82 5.46 -8.18
N ILE A 152 -5.09 5.71 -7.93
CA ILE A 152 -5.98 4.82 -7.19
C ILE A 152 -7.26 4.67 -7.99
N GLN A 153 -7.55 3.43 -8.38
CA GLN A 153 -8.78 3.09 -9.09
C GLN A 153 -9.52 1.98 -8.36
N THR A 154 -10.82 2.13 -8.16
CA THR A 154 -11.66 1.07 -7.56
C THR A 154 -12.74 0.65 -8.53
N LYS A 155 -13.08 -0.65 -8.52
CA LYS A 155 -13.99 -1.26 -9.50
C LYS A 155 -14.96 -2.24 -8.86
N THR A 156 -16.13 -2.36 -9.46
CA THR A 156 -17.06 -3.47 -9.20
C THR A 156 -16.53 -4.80 -9.77
N SER A 157 -17.15 -5.91 -9.41
CA SER A 157 -16.88 -7.22 -10.03
C SER A 157 -17.08 -7.24 -11.55
N ALA A 158 -18.03 -6.45 -12.07
CA ALA A 158 -18.30 -6.29 -13.50
C ALA A 158 -17.30 -5.35 -14.21
N GLY A 159 -16.30 -4.83 -13.51
CA GLY A 159 -15.26 -3.97 -14.08
C GLY A 159 -15.60 -2.48 -14.19
N ARG A 160 -16.80 -2.07 -13.75
CA ARG A 160 -17.19 -0.65 -13.72
C ARG A 160 -16.31 0.12 -12.75
N VAL A 161 -15.68 1.19 -13.23
CA VAL A 161 -14.89 2.13 -12.41
C VAL A 161 -15.84 2.90 -11.47
N LEU A 162 -15.50 2.90 -10.19
CA LEU A 162 -16.21 3.64 -9.15
C LEU A 162 -15.46 4.91 -8.75
N TYR A 163 -14.14 4.79 -8.65
CA TYR A 163 -13.22 5.87 -8.37
C TYR A 163 -12.00 5.73 -9.26
N ASP A 164 -11.44 6.87 -9.68
CA ASP A 164 -10.18 6.96 -10.40
C ASP A 164 -9.54 8.30 -10.06
N GLN A 165 -8.55 8.28 -9.18
CA GLN A 165 -7.88 9.47 -8.70
C GLN A 165 -6.38 9.35 -8.93
N GLU A 166 -5.82 10.36 -9.60
CA GLU A 166 -4.40 10.49 -9.83
C GLU A 166 -3.82 11.62 -8.99
N TYR A 167 -2.59 11.40 -8.52
CA TYR A 167 -1.79 12.34 -7.78
C TYR A 167 -0.39 12.37 -8.39
N SER A 168 0.03 13.56 -8.82
CA SER A 168 1.38 13.83 -9.29
C SER A 168 1.88 15.07 -8.56
N LYS A 169 2.59 14.84 -7.45
CA LYS A 169 3.04 15.90 -6.54
C LYS A 169 4.35 15.47 -5.90
N HIS A 170 5.27 16.42 -5.75
CA HIS A 170 6.55 16.22 -5.03
C HIS A 170 6.37 15.75 -3.58
N CYS A 171 5.15 15.88 -3.05
CA CYS A 171 4.72 15.47 -1.72
C CYS A 171 4.33 14.00 -1.59
N LEU A 172 4.48 13.19 -2.63
CA LEU A 172 4.21 11.75 -2.58
C LEU A 172 5.52 10.98 -2.38
N PHE A 173 5.54 9.70 -2.76
CA PHE A 173 6.64 8.79 -2.50
C PHE A 173 7.97 9.27 -3.08
N ALA A 174 9.02 9.24 -2.27
CA ALA A 174 10.39 9.53 -2.68
C ALA A 174 11.08 8.25 -3.16
N LEU A 175 10.90 7.85 -4.42
CA LEU A 175 11.41 6.56 -4.94
C LEU A 175 12.57 6.71 -5.93
N ASN A 176 13.23 7.88 -5.93
CA ASN A 176 14.33 8.21 -6.82
C ASN A 176 15.61 8.60 -6.06
N MET A 177 15.89 7.92 -4.93
CA MET A 177 17.04 8.20 -4.06
C MET A 177 17.06 9.61 -3.47
N GLN A 178 15.91 10.27 -3.31
CA GLN A 178 15.87 11.48 -2.52
C GLN A 178 16.46 11.19 -1.13
N ARG A 179 17.20 12.18 -0.61
CA ARG A 179 17.82 12.07 0.71
C ARG A 179 16.75 12.08 1.77
N ASP A 180 16.98 11.28 2.80
CA ASP A 180 16.20 11.29 4.02
C ASP A 180 17.02 11.86 5.20
N GLN A 181 16.38 12.01 6.36
CA GLN A 181 16.99 12.53 7.60
C GLN A 181 18.29 11.79 7.98
N CYS A 182 18.44 10.51 7.61
CA CYS A 182 19.72 9.83 7.65
C CYS A 182 20.51 10.03 6.34
N SER A 183 21.70 10.64 6.46
CA SER A 183 22.61 10.99 5.33
C SER A 183 23.04 9.83 4.43
N ARG A 184 22.79 8.57 4.83
CA ARG A 184 23.09 7.35 4.07
C ARG A 184 21.83 6.58 3.61
N CYS A 185 20.66 6.99 4.03
CA CYS A 185 19.41 6.38 3.60
C CYS A 185 18.99 6.98 2.26
N ARG A 186 18.70 6.10 1.30
CA ARG A 186 18.15 6.48 -0.01
C ARG A 186 16.82 5.79 -0.15
N ASN A 187 15.77 6.57 -0.37
CA ASN A 187 14.44 6.00 -0.54
C ASN A 187 14.32 5.38 -1.92
N LEU A 188 14.29 4.04 -1.91
CA LEU A 188 14.17 3.14 -3.06
C LEU A 188 13.30 1.94 -2.71
N ASP A 189 12.78 1.86 -1.50
CA ASP A 189 12.03 0.73 -1.03
C ASP A 189 10.56 1.13 -0.95
N VAL A 190 9.68 0.30 -1.49
CA VAL A 190 8.25 0.38 -1.26
C VAL A 190 7.89 -0.72 -0.28
N TYR A 191 7.38 -0.34 0.88
CA TYR A 191 6.84 -1.24 1.89
C TYR A 191 5.36 -1.45 1.60
N VAL A 192 4.91 -2.70 1.68
CA VAL A 192 3.51 -3.05 1.47
C VAL A 192 3.08 -3.98 2.59
N ALA A 193 1.97 -3.65 3.23
CA ALA A 193 1.23 -4.53 4.12
C ALA A 193 -0.22 -4.70 3.65
N LEU A 194 -0.75 -5.90 3.83
CA LEU A 194 -2.09 -6.34 3.44
C LEU A 194 -2.80 -6.94 4.65
N ASN A 195 -4.05 -6.54 4.86
CA ASN A 195 -4.86 -6.83 6.05
C ASN A 195 -4.17 -6.44 7.38
N ASN A 196 -3.17 -5.55 7.31
CA ASN A 196 -2.34 -5.14 8.43
C ASN A 196 -1.54 -3.85 8.08
N MET A 197 -0.72 -3.37 9.01
CA MET A 197 0.20 -2.24 8.85
C MET A 197 1.65 -2.68 8.64
N ILE A 198 2.44 -1.79 8.01
CA ILE A 198 3.87 -1.99 7.74
C ILE A 198 4.66 -2.14 9.06
N SER A 199 4.47 -1.21 10.00
CA SER A 199 5.17 -1.18 11.29
C SER A 199 4.80 -2.31 12.27
N GLY A 200 3.83 -3.18 11.98
CA GLY A 200 3.53 -4.34 12.82
C GLY A 200 2.09 -4.84 12.77
N THR A 201 1.79 -5.89 13.54
CA THR A 201 0.49 -6.61 13.55
C THR A 201 -0.53 -6.09 14.57
N TYR A 202 -0.22 -5.00 15.26
CA TYR A 202 -1.08 -4.43 16.30
C TYR A 202 -2.31 -3.69 15.72
N ARG A 203 -2.29 -3.39 14.42
CA ARG A 203 -3.38 -2.74 13.66
C ARG A 203 -3.79 -3.63 12.49
N ALA A 204 -4.60 -4.64 12.81
CA ALA A 204 -5.01 -5.66 11.86
C ALA A 204 -6.37 -5.36 11.21
N GLY A 205 -6.62 -6.01 10.08
CA GLY A 205 -7.91 -6.04 9.42
C GLY A 205 -8.16 -7.37 8.71
N TYR A 206 -9.17 -7.36 7.84
CA TYR A 206 -9.46 -8.45 6.92
C TYR A 206 -10.24 -7.90 5.72
N GLY A 207 -10.12 -8.56 4.57
CA GLY A 207 -10.90 -8.22 3.38
C GLY A 207 -10.11 -8.30 2.09
N ILE A 208 -8.77 -8.20 2.10
CA ILE A 208 -7.96 -8.48 0.91
C ILE A 208 -7.80 -9.98 0.78
N CYS A 209 -8.34 -10.54 -0.30
CA CYS A 209 -8.32 -11.98 -0.58
C CYS A 209 -7.13 -12.37 -1.44
N LYS A 210 -6.75 -11.48 -2.36
CA LYS A 210 -5.68 -11.71 -3.30
C LYS A 210 -5.05 -10.38 -3.65
N ALA A 211 -3.75 -10.41 -3.87
CA ALA A 211 -3.02 -9.25 -4.37
C ALA A 211 -2.09 -9.68 -5.50
N HIS A 212 -2.09 -8.90 -6.57
CA HIS A 212 -1.21 -9.07 -7.72
C HIS A 212 -0.32 -7.85 -7.85
N PHE A 213 0.97 -8.10 -8.03
CA PHE A 213 2.01 -7.09 -8.11
C PHE A 213 2.76 -7.22 -9.43
N SER A 214 2.87 -6.12 -10.16
CA SER A 214 3.56 -6.06 -11.44
C SER A 214 4.26 -4.72 -11.63
N TRP A 215 5.33 -4.73 -12.41
CA TRP A 215 5.95 -3.50 -12.90
C TRP A 215 5.29 -3.11 -14.22
N GLU A 216 4.77 -1.90 -14.32
CA GLU A 216 4.25 -1.32 -15.56
C GLU A 216 5.22 -0.28 -16.11
N ARG A 217 5.20 -0.08 -17.43
CA ARG A 217 5.91 1.01 -18.09
C ARG A 217 4.93 2.15 -18.26
N CYS A 218 5.32 3.37 -17.90
CA CYS A 218 4.67 4.54 -18.47
C CYS A 218 4.99 4.57 -19.97
N TYR A 219 4.06 5.05 -20.80
CA TYR A 219 4.31 5.39 -22.20
C TYR A 219 4.10 6.88 -22.39
#